data_AF-A0A954KI91-F1
#
_entry.id   AF-A0A954KI91-F1
#
_cell.length_a   1.000
_cell.length_b   1.000
_cell.length_c   1.000
_cell.angle_alpha   90.00
_cell.angle_beta   90.00
_cell.angle_gamma   90.00
#
_symmetry.space_group_name_H-M   'P 1'
#
loop_
_entity.id
_entity.type
_entity.pdbx_description
1 polymer ?
#
loop_
_entity_poly.entity_id
_entity_poly.type
_entity_poly.pdbx_seq_one_letter_code
_entity_poly.pdbx_strand_id
1 'polypeptide(L)'
;MKQPLFSMATAVLLSLGIPSAQAEEPQSGRRPTLQIINGSQQPVHVYWLESETQRVSNGRIEPGRDSLITTSLGHRFAVVGEEDGTEVTVTSVVPIQAMRFDPPDENGIPKFYTIRAEAQHFPIVASAKVNPYAVKEAMYLVDLMLAKRPDVRKAMVQSGARLCILAHNEFTTDQPEFARLANEPLREFPGISGKDYWDARARGLGGSERDPFCSCAEENLLGYPGDPYSAECILIHELAHNIHLRGLNNVDPTFDVRLKAAYDAAMEEGLWKGKYASVNHHEYFA
;
A
#
# COMPACT_ATOMS: atom_id res chain seq x y z
N MET A 1 24.43 39.14 22.14
CA MET A 1 23.03 38.69 22.03
C MET A 1 22.79 38.23 20.60
N LYS A 2 22.69 36.92 20.38
CA LYS A 2 22.45 36.29 19.08
C LYS A 2 20.94 36.10 18.92
N GLN A 3 20.34 36.65 17.87
CA GLN A 3 19.02 36.26 17.39
C GLN A 3 19.16 34.98 16.54
N PRO A 4 18.24 34.01 16.62
CA PRO A 4 18.24 32.91 15.68
C PRO A 4 17.47 33.33 14.42
N LEU A 5 18.13 33.23 13.26
CA LEU A 5 17.44 33.14 11.98
C LEU A 5 16.83 31.73 11.87
N PHE A 6 15.51 31.62 11.99
CA PHE A 6 14.76 30.54 11.37
C PHE A 6 14.08 31.12 10.13
N SER A 7 14.76 30.97 8.99
CA SER A 7 14.20 31.24 7.67
C SER A 7 13.33 30.07 7.26
N MET A 8 12.16 30.38 6.71
CA MET A 8 11.19 29.47 6.10
C MET A 8 11.84 28.28 5.40
N ALA A 9 11.47 27.07 5.83
CA ALA A 9 11.63 25.87 5.03
C ALA A 9 10.61 25.95 3.89
N THR A 10 11.02 26.52 2.76
CA THR A 10 10.29 26.38 1.50
C THR A 10 10.38 24.90 1.11
N ALA A 11 9.28 24.16 1.29
CA ALA A 11 9.13 22.85 0.69
C ALA A 11 9.17 23.01 -0.83
N VAL A 12 10.34 22.80 -1.42
CA VAL A 12 10.50 22.72 -2.87
C VAL A 12 9.90 21.38 -3.30
N LEU A 13 8.60 21.38 -3.60
CA LEU A 13 7.97 20.31 -4.37
C LEU A 13 8.42 20.45 -5.83
N LEU A 14 9.54 19.81 -6.16
CA LEU A 14 9.96 19.59 -7.54
C LEU A 14 9.00 18.58 -8.18
N SER A 15 8.16 19.09 -9.07
CA SER A 15 7.41 18.29 -10.04
C SER A 15 8.39 17.53 -10.94
N LEU A 16 8.43 16.21 -10.84
CA LEU A 16 9.17 15.35 -11.76
C LEU A 16 8.17 14.65 -12.68
N GLY A 17 8.32 14.92 -13.97
CA GLY A 17 7.50 14.37 -15.03
C GLY A 17 7.78 12.88 -15.20
N ILE A 18 6.74 12.08 -14.95
CA ILE A 18 6.66 10.70 -15.41
C ILE A 18 6.42 10.76 -16.93
N PRO A 19 7.10 9.94 -17.76
CA PRO A 19 6.89 9.94 -19.20
C PRO A 19 5.41 9.77 -19.54
N SER A 20 4.92 10.56 -20.50
CA SER A 20 3.53 10.54 -20.93
C SER A 20 3.13 9.12 -21.33
N ALA A 21 2.26 8.51 -20.53
CA ALA A 21 1.59 7.28 -20.88
C ALA A 21 0.75 7.55 -22.13
N GLN A 22 1.08 6.84 -23.22
CA GLN A 22 0.20 6.75 -24.36
C GLN A 22 -1.18 6.30 -23.88
N ALA A 23 -2.24 6.85 -24.45
CA ALA A 23 -3.61 6.50 -24.12
C ALA A 23 -3.80 4.98 -24.32
N GLU A 24 -3.88 4.23 -23.21
CA GLU A 24 -4.36 2.86 -23.25
C GLU A 24 -5.88 2.88 -23.39
N GLU A 25 -6.38 2.10 -24.35
CA GLU A 25 -7.81 1.84 -24.54
C GLU A 25 -8.44 1.21 -23.28
N PRO A 26 -9.78 1.32 -23.11
CA PRO A 26 -10.46 0.84 -21.91
C PRO A 26 -10.21 -0.67 -21.71
N GLN A 27 -9.55 -1.07 -20.62
CA GLN A 27 -9.26 -2.49 -20.33
C GLN A 27 -10.53 -3.26 -19.88
N SER A 28 -11.46 -3.46 -20.81
CA SER A 28 -12.38 -4.59 -20.77
C SER A 28 -11.57 -5.85 -21.10
N GLY A 29 -11.00 -6.51 -20.10
CA GLY A 29 -10.27 -7.78 -20.30
C GLY A 29 -9.04 -8.05 -19.42
N ARG A 30 -8.80 -7.26 -18.36
CA ARG A 30 -7.65 -7.51 -17.48
C ARG A 30 -7.78 -8.86 -16.76
N ARG A 31 -6.84 -9.77 -17.00
CA ARG A 31 -6.81 -11.08 -16.31
C ARG A 31 -6.50 -10.87 -14.83
N PRO A 32 -7.13 -11.65 -13.93
CA PRO A 32 -6.80 -11.63 -12.51
C PRO A 32 -5.30 -11.86 -12.26
N THR A 33 -4.79 -11.21 -11.23
CA THR A 33 -3.40 -11.33 -10.79
C THR A 33 -3.34 -11.61 -9.29
N LEU A 34 -2.43 -12.51 -8.91
CA LEU A 34 -2.11 -12.82 -7.52
C LEU A 34 -0.63 -12.52 -7.28
N GLN A 35 -0.35 -11.57 -6.41
CA GLN A 35 0.99 -11.27 -5.92
C GLN A 35 1.28 -12.15 -4.69
N ILE A 36 2.41 -12.85 -4.70
CA ILE A 36 2.94 -13.56 -3.53
C ILE A 36 4.16 -12.78 -3.03
N ILE A 37 4.08 -12.23 -1.82
CA ILE A 37 5.15 -11.47 -1.18
C ILE A 37 5.84 -12.38 -0.16
N ASN A 38 7.12 -12.69 -0.34
CA ASN A 38 7.87 -13.47 0.64
C ASN A 38 8.39 -12.55 1.75
N GLY A 39 7.66 -12.55 2.88
CA GLY A 39 8.02 -11.82 4.09
C GLY A 39 8.93 -12.59 5.05
N SER A 40 9.17 -13.87 4.79
CA SER A 40 9.98 -14.73 5.64
C SER A 40 11.49 -14.52 5.40
N GLN A 41 12.30 -15.17 6.22
CA GLN A 41 13.78 -15.15 6.09
C GLN A 41 14.31 -16.30 5.23
N GLN A 42 13.43 -17.15 4.71
CA GLN A 42 13.77 -18.29 3.88
C GLN A 42 13.17 -18.14 2.48
N PRO A 43 13.73 -18.79 1.47
CA PRO A 43 13.09 -18.89 0.16
C PRO A 43 11.78 -19.67 0.25
N VAL A 44 10.85 -19.37 -0.66
CA VAL A 44 9.57 -20.09 -0.74
C VAL A 44 9.32 -20.61 -2.15
N HIS A 45 8.68 -21.77 -2.23
CA HIS A 45 8.18 -22.34 -3.48
C HIS A 45 6.67 -22.13 -3.59
N VAL A 46 6.23 -21.71 -4.77
CA VAL A 46 4.81 -21.54 -5.07
C VAL A 46 4.35 -22.68 -5.97
N TYR A 47 3.21 -23.27 -5.65
CA TYR A 47 2.57 -24.31 -6.45
C TYR A 47 1.13 -23.93 -6.77
N TRP A 48 0.74 -23.99 -8.04
CA TRP A 48 -0.67 -23.97 -8.42
C TRP A 48 -1.29 -25.32 -8.11
N LEU A 49 -2.42 -25.32 -7.40
CA LEU A 49 -3.18 -26.52 -7.06
C LEU A 49 -4.25 -26.73 -8.15
N GLU A 50 -3.93 -27.55 -9.14
CA GLU A 50 -4.81 -27.90 -10.26
C GLU A 50 -5.98 -28.78 -9.80
N SER A 51 -5.74 -29.61 -8.79
CA SER A 51 -6.76 -30.37 -8.06
C SER A 51 -6.30 -30.61 -6.62
N GLU A 52 -7.11 -31.28 -5.81
CA GLU A 52 -6.74 -31.66 -4.43
C GLU A 52 -5.48 -32.54 -4.37
N THR A 53 -5.14 -33.24 -5.45
CA THR A 53 -4.00 -34.17 -5.49
C THR A 53 -2.89 -33.76 -6.45
N GLN A 54 -3.11 -32.76 -7.29
CA GLN A 54 -2.18 -32.34 -8.33
C GLN A 54 -1.72 -30.90 -8.10
N ARG A 55 -0.40 -30.73 -7.96
CA ARG A 55 0.25 -29.44 -7.80
C ARG A 55 1.30 -29.22 -8.91
N VAL A 56 1.32 -28.01 -9.46
CA VAL A 56 2.21 -27.59 -10.54
C VAL A 56 3.13 -26.49 -10.01
N SER A 57 4.44 -26.65 -10.14
CA SER A 57 5.40 -25.64 -9.71
C SER A 57 5.17 -24.31 -10.45
N ASN A 58 5.13 -23.21 -9.70
CA ASN A 58 4.92 -21.85 -10.18
C ASN A 58 6.11 -20.93 -9.85
N GLY A 59 7.25 -21.52 -9.50
CA GLY A 59 8.50 -20.79 -9.25
C GLY A 59 8.89 -20.70 -7.78
N ARG A 60 9.97 -19.95 -7.54
CA ARG A 60 10.63 -19.77 -6.25
C ARG A 60 10.85 -18.29 -5.99
N ILE A 61 10.62 -17.83 -4.77
CA ILE A 61 10.69 -16.43 -4.38
C ILE A 61 11.69 -16.29 -3.22
N GLU A 62 12.73 -15.49 -3.43
CA GLU A 62 13.73 -15.20 -2.40
C GLU A 62 13.16 -14.35 -1.24
N PRO A 63 13.77 -14.37 -0.04
CA PRO A 63 13.41 -13.47 1.06
C PRO A 63 13.32 -12.01 0.62
N GLY A 64 12.24 -11.33 1.02
CA GLY A 64 12.02 -9.92 0.69
C GLY A 64 11.68 -9.63 -0.78
N ARG A 65 11.51 -10.67 -1.61
CA ARG A 65 11.05 -10.55 -2.99
C ARG A 65 9.58 -10.94 -3.12
N ASP A 66 8.99 -10.60 -4.25
CA ASP A 66 7.64 -10.99 -4.62
C ASP A 66 7.58 -11.55 -6.04
N SER A 67 6.48 -12.24 -6.34
CA SER A 67 6.13 -12.72 -7.68
C SER A 67 4.70 -12.35 -8.01
N LEU A 68 4.46 -11.95 -9.26
CA LEU A 68 3.12 -11.63 -9.78
C LEU A 68 2.66 -12.73 -10.74
N ILE A 69 1.58 -13.41 -10.38
CA ILE A 69 1.04 -14.54 -11.11
C ILE A 69 -0.24 -14.12 -11.83
N THR A 70 -0.25 -14.15 -13.16
CA THR A 70 -1.49 -14.04 -13.94
C THR A 70 -2.31 -15.33 -13.77
N THR A 71 -3.55 -15.21 -13.33
CA THR A 71 -4.37 -16.35 -12.89
C THR A 71 -5.86 -16.17 -13.24
N SER A 72 -6.71 -17.06 -12.75
CA SER A 72 -8.17 -16.96 -12.80
C SER A 72 -8.74 -16.96 -11.38
N LEU A 73 -9.91 -16.33 -11.21
CA LEU A 73 -10.63 -16.41 -9.94
C LEU A 73 -10.99 -17.87 -9.63
N GLY A 74 -10.86 -18.27 -8.37
CA GLY A 74 -11.02 -19.63 -7.88
C GLY A 74 -9.74 -20.48 -7.93
N HIS A 75 -8.68 -20.06 -8.63
CA HIS A 75 -7.41 -20.79 -8.59
C HIS A 75 -6.80 -20.75 -7.18
N ARG A 76 -6.31 -21.90 -6.73
CA ARG A 76 -5.65 -22.09 -5.44
C ARG A 76 -4.15 -22.25 -5.62
N PHE A 77 -3.38 -21.69 -4.69
CA PHE A 77 -1.93 -21.78 -4.67
C PHE A 77 -1.45 -22.16 -3.27
N ALA A 78 -0.48 -23.07 -3.19
CA ALA A 78 0.28 -23.35 -1.98
C ALA A 78 1.61 -22.59 -2.05
N VAL A 79 1.96 -21.91 -0.96
CA VAL A 79 3.27 -21.27 -0.75
C VAL A 79 3.96 -22.03 0.38
N VAL A 80 5.13 -22.59 0.09
CA VAL A 80 5.83 -23.52 0.98
C VAL A 80 7.22 -22.97 1.31
N GLY A 81 7.54 -22.85 2.59
CA GLY A 81 8.88 -22.53 3.07
C GLY A 81 9.88 -23.64 2.73
N GLU A 82 11.01 -23.29 2.13
CA GLU A 82 12.01 -24.27 1.68
C GLU A 82 12.72 -24.98 2.84
N GLU A 83 12.91 -24.30 3.98
CA GLU A 83 13.68 -24.80 5.13
C GLU A 83 12.81 -25.54 6.15
N ASP A 84 11.64 -24.98 6.48
CA ASP A 84 10.76 -25.52 7.54
C ASP A 84 9.56 -26.30 7.01
N GLY A 85 9.30 -26.26 5.70
CA GLY A 85 8.17 -26.91 5.06
C GLY A 85 6.82 -26.31 5.43
N THR A 86 6.78 -25.12 6.06
CA THR A 86 5.52 -24.48 6.43
C THR A 86 4.76 -24.10 5.16
N GLU A 87 3.49 -24.49 5.10
CA GLU A 87 2.64 -24.30 3.93
C GLU A 87 1.45 -23.39 4.26
N VAL A 88 1.24 -22.36 3.42
CA VAL A 88 0.05 -21.51 3.45
C VAL A 88 -0.63 -21.59 2.09
N THR A 89 -1.94 -21.81 2.08
CA THR A 89 -2.74 -21.83 0.85
C THR A 89 -3.50 -20.52 0.69
N VAL A 90 -3.55 -20.02 -0.54
CA VAL A 90 -4.35 -18.84 -0.93
C VAL A 90 -5.23 -19.17 -2.13
N THR A 91 -6.45 -18.64 -2.15
CA THR A 91 -7.34 -18.69 -3.32
C THR A 91 -7.43 -17.30 -3.92
N SER A 92 -7.24 -17.16 -5.24
CA SER A 92 -7.48 -15.90 -5.95
C SER A 92 -8.99 -15.65 -6.04
N VAL A 93 -9.50 -14.64 -5.35
CA VAL A 93 -10.95 -14.36 -5.23
C VAL A 93 -11.33 -12.96 -5.71
N VAL A 94 -10.35 -12.07 -5.91
CA VAL A 94 -10.55 -10.74 -6.53
C VAL A 94 -9.51 -10.52 -7.65
N PRO A 95 -9.80 -9.66 -8.66
CA PRO A 95 -8.91 -9.44 -9.81
C PRO A 95 -7.49 -8.99 -9.48
N ILE A 96 -7.31 -8.20 -8.42
CA ILE A 96 -6.05 -7.66 -7.95
C ILE A 96 -5.90 -8.12 -6.50
N GLN A 97 -5.12 -9.17 -6.29
CA GLN A 97 -4.94 -9.79 -4.97
C GLN A 97 -3.47 -9.94 -4.64
N ALA A 98 -3.14 -9.80 -3.37
CA ALA A 98 -1.82 -10.10 -2.82
C ALA A 98 -1.98 -10.99 -1.58
N MET A 99 -0.98 -11.82 -1.32
CA MET A 99 -0.76 -12.42 -0.01
C MET A 99 0.68 -12.24 0.41
N ARG A 100 0.90 -12.06 1.70
CA ARG A 100 2.23 -12.06 2.30
C ARG A 100 2.46 -13.36 3.04
N PHE A 101 3.54 -14.05 2.72
CA PHE A 101 3.97 -15.25 3.42
C PHE A 101 4.93 -14.86 4.54
N ASP A 102 4.46 -14.94 5.78
CA ASP A 102 5.26 -14.71 7.00
C ASP A 102 4.71 -15.65 8.10
N PRO A 103 5.05 -16.95 8.05
CA PRO A 103 4.27 -18.01 8.68
C PRO A 103 4.08 -18.02 10.19
N PRO A 104 4.88 -17.31 11.01
CA PRO A 104 4.49 -17.10 12.40
C PRO A 104 3.10 -16.44 12.54
N ASP A 105 2.56 -15.89 11.45
CA ASP A 105 1.20 -15.40 11.33
C ASP A 105 0.52 -15.87 10.03
N GLU A 106 -0.69 -16.43 10.14
CA GLU A 106 -1.43 -16.97 8.98
C GLU A 106 -1.82 -15.89 7.94
N ASN A 107 -1.95 -14.63 8.36
CA ASN A 107 -2.28 -13.50 7.49
C ASN A 107 -1.03 -12.73 7.05
N GLY A 108 0.15 -13.30 7.31
CA GLY A 108 1.43 -12.69 6.98
C GLY A 108 1.68 -11.38 7.73
N ILE A 109 1.12 -11.22 8.94
CA ILE A 109 1.39 -10.05 9.78
C ILE A 109 2.73 -10.24 10.51
N PRO A 110 3.74 -9.38 10.26
CA PRO A 110 5.04 -9.47 10.91
C PRO A 110 4.94 -9.41 12.44
N LYS A 111 5.80 -10.16 13.15
CA LYS A 111 5.92 -10.14 14.63
C LYS A 111 6.24 -8.76 15.21
N PHE A 112 6.77 -7.85 14.38
CA PHE A 112 6.99 -6.45 14.72
C PHE A 112 5.71 -5.76 15.26
N TYR A 113 4.55 -6.14 14.73
CA TYR A 113 3.27 -5.58 15.13
C TYR A 113 2.70 -6.32 16.34
N THR A 114 2.68 -5.62 17.47
CA THR A 114 2.11 -6.12 18.74
C THR A 114 0.71 -5.59 19.00
N ILE A 115 0.32 -4.51 18.32
CA ILE A 115 -1.03 -3.97 18.33
C ILE A 115 -1.72 -4.37 17.03
N ARG A 116 -2.90 -4.98 17.17
CA ARG A 116 -3.76 -5.38 16.08
C ARG A 116 -5.17 -4.92 16.35
N ALA A 117 -5.78 -4.30 15.35
CA ALA A 117 -7.15 -3.84 15.37
C ALA A 117 -7.79 -4.09 14.00
N GLU A 118 -9.11 -3.90 13.93
CA GLU A 118 -9.84 -4.00 12.68
C GLU A 118 -10.94 -2.94 12.62
N ALA A 119 -11.13 -2.36 11.44
CA ALA A 119 -12.28 -1.51 11.13
C ALA A 119 -13.23 -2.31 10.23
N GLN A 120 -14.19 -3.01 10.86
CA GLN A 120 -15.10 -3.95 10.20
C GLN A 120 -14.36 -4.93 9.27
N HIS A 121 -13.44 -5.70 9.87
CA HIS A 121 -12.54 -6.66 9.22
C HIS A 121 -11.40 -6.08 8.38
N PHE A 122 -11.34 -4.77 8.13
CA PHE A 122 -10.16 -4.16 7.51
C PHE A 122 -8.98 -4.15 8.50
N PRO A 123 -7.86 -4.83 8.22
CA PRO A 123 -6.76 -4.96 9.18
C PRO A 123 -6.03 -3.64 9.44
N ILE A 124 -5.76 -3.36 10.72
CA ILE A 124 -4.94 -2.24 11.18
C ILE A 124 -3.88 -2.79 12.14
N VAL A 125 -2.62 -2.46 11.90
CA VAL A 125 -1.48 -2.93 12.71
C VAL A 125 -0.58 -1.79 13.13
N ALA A 126 0.01 -1.92 14.31
CA ALA A 126 0.94 -0.94 14.86
C ALA A 126 1.97 -1.61 15.79
N SER A 127 3.15 -0.99 15.92
CA SER A 127 4.16 -1.43 16.87
C SER A 127 3.72 -1.10 18.31
N ALA A 128 4.45 -1.60 19.30
CA ALA A 128 4.17 -1.28 20.71
C ALA A 128 4.40 0.21 21.05
N LYS A 129 5.08 0.96 20.18
CA LYS A 129 5.40 2.38 20.41
C LYS A 129 4.25 3.31 20.04
N VAL A 130 3.35 2.88 19.16
CA VAL A 130 2.22 3.68 18.71
C VAL A 130 1.23 3.89 19.86
N ASN A 131 0.80 5.13 20.03
CA ASN A 131 -0.23 5.54 20.95
C ASN A 131 -1.55 4.83 20.60
N PRO A 132 -2.15 4.05 21.53
CA PRO A 132 -3.41 3.34 21.26
C PRO A 132 -4.58 4.24 20.82
N TYR A 133 -4.54 5.54 21.12
CA TYR A 133 -5.54 6.49 20.63
C TYR A 133 -5.40 6.77 19.12
N ALA A 134 -4.18 6.74 18.56
CA ALA A 134 -4.00 6.84 17.12
C ALA A 134 -4.67 5.66 16.40
N VAL A 135 -4.57 4.46 16.96
CA VAL A 135 -5.26 3.26 16.42
C VAL A 135 -6.78 3.45 16.42
N LYS A 136 -7.35 4.03 17.48
CA LYS A 136 -8.79 4.32 17.55
C LYS A 136 -9.22 5.38 16.53
N GLU A 137 -8.43 6.43 16.35
CA GLU A 137 -8.69 7.46 15.35
C GLU A 137 -8.63 6.87 13.93
N ALA A 138 -7.62 6.04 13.65
CA ALA A 138 -7.51 5.35 12.38
C ALA A 138 -8.72 4.44 12.10
N MET A 139 -9.18 3.67 13.11
CA MET A 139 -10.40 2.86 12.98
C MET A 139 -11.62 3.72 12.63
N TYR A 140 -11.80 4.83 13.33
CA TYR A 140 -12.91 5.76 13.09
C TYR A 140 -12.89 6.32 11.66
N LEU A 141 -11.73 6.78 11.19
CA LEU A 141 -11.58 7.35 9.84
C LEU A 141 -11.76 6.30 8.75
N VAL A 142 -11.19 5.10 8.89
CA VAL A 142 -11.40 3.98 7.96
C VAL A 142 -12.88 3.60 7.90
N ASP A 143 -13.56 3.57 9.05
CA ASP A 143 -14.98 3.29 9.10
C ASP A 143 -15.82 4.35 8.39
N LEU A 144 -15.47 5.63 8.58
CA LEU A 144 -16.18 6.74 7.97
C LEU A 144 -16.00 6.77 6.44
N MET A 145 -14.76 6.61 5.95
CA MET A 145 -14.46 6.65 4.51
C MET A 145 -15.12 5.49 3.74
N LEU A 146 -15.32 4.34 4.37
CA LEU A 146 -15.92 3.14 3.76
C LEU A 146 -17.39 2.92 4.15
N ALA A 147 -17.99 3.80 4.95
CA ALA A 147 -19.32 3.61 5.55
C ALA A 147 -20.44 3.31 4.54
N LYS A 148 -20.32 3.81 3.31
CA LYS A 148 -21.31 3.63 2.23
C LYS A 148 -20.89 2.61 1.17
N ARG A 149 -19.73 1.98 1.33
CA ARG A 149 -19.15 1.03 0.37
C ARG A 149 -18.59 -0.23 1.07
N PRO A 150 -19.45 -1.02 1.75
CA PRO A 150 -19.02 -2.28 2.36
C PRO A 150 -18.51 -3.30 1.33
N ASP A 151 -18.96 -3.21 0.08
CA ASP A 151 -18.47 -3.98 -1.07
C ASP A 151 -16.99 -3.67 -1.37
N VAL A 152 -16.62 -2.39 -1.36
CA VAL A 152 -15.23 -1.94 -1.55
C VAL A 152 -14.35 -2.36 -0.39
N ARG A 153 -14.82 -2.20 0.85
CA ARG A 153 -14.08 -2.69 2.02
C ARG A 153 -13.80 -4.19 1.91
N LYS A 154 -14.81 -4.98 1.57
CA LYS A 154 -14.66 -6.43 1.38
C LYS A 154 -13.60 -6.74 0.31
N ALA A 155 -13.63 -6.03 -0.82
CA ALA A 155 -12.64 -6.20 -1.87
C ALA A 155 -11.22 -5.82 -1.41
N MET A 156 -11.06 -4.74 -0.63
CA MET A 156 -9.78 -4.36 -0.05
C MET A 156 -9.22 -5.47 0.86
N VAL A 157 -10.05 -6.00 1.78
CA VAL A 157 -9.67 -7.11 2.67
C VAL A 157 -9.25 -8.34 1.85
N GLN A 158 -10.07 -8.74 0.88
CA GLN A 158 -9.79 -9.88 0.01
C GLN A 158 -8.54 -9.67 -0.86
N SER A 159 -8.20 -8.43 -1.19
CA SER A 159 -6.99 -8.10 -1.93
C SER A 159 -5.72 -8.26 -1.08
N GLY A 160 -5.82 -8.47 0.24
CA GLY A 160 -4.67 -8.51 1.15
C GLY A 160 -4.25 -7.14 1.69
N ALA A 161 -5.09 -6.11 1.53
CA ALA A 161 -4.79 -4.76 2.00
C ALA A 161 -4.79 -4.65 3.53
N ARG A 162 -3.97 -3.74 4.04
CA ARG A 162 -3.85 -3.43 5.47
C ARG A 162 -3.33 -2.02 5.67
N LEU A 163 -3.75 -1.39 6.77
CA LEU A 163 -3.16 -0.16 7.28
C LEU A 163 -2.08 -0.45 8.34
N CYS A 164 -0.88 0.09 8.14
CA CYS A 164 0.24 0.04 9.06
C CYS A 164 0.47 1.42 9.67
N ILE A 165 0.26 1.57 10.98
CA ILE A 165 0.51 2.84 11.68
C ILE A 165 1.95 2.84 12.20
N LEU A 166 2.69 3.91 11.89
CA LEU A 166 4.05 4.12 12.41
C LEU A 166 4.04 5.16 13.54
N ALA A 167 4.87 4.91 14.56
CA ALA A 167 5.03 5.84 15.66
C ALA A 167 5.79 7.10 15.23
N HIS A 168 5.66 8.17 16.01
CA HIS A 168 6.29 9.46 15.72
C HIS A 168 7.83 9.41 15.76
N ASN A 169 8.39 8.33 16.32
CA ASN A 169 9.82 8.06 16.47
C ASN A 169 10.27 6.78 15.75
N GLU A 170 9.46 6.29 14.82
CA GLU A 170 9.82 5.22 13.88
C GLU A 170 9.90 5.81 12.48
N PHE A 171 10.68 5.20 11.60
CA PHE A 171 10.72 5.60 10.19
C PHE A 171 9.93 4.64 9.30
N THR A 172 9.54 5.12 8.12
CA THR A 172 8.78 4.33 7.13
C THR A 172 9.52 3.04 6.78
N THR A 173 10.83 3.09 6.55
CA THR A 173 11.59 1.87 6.23
C THR A 173 11.86 0.95 7.42
N ASP A 174 11.52 1.34 8.65
CA ASP A 174 11.58 0.46 9.82
C ASP A 174 10.39 -0.52 9.86
N GLN A 175 9.28 -0.19 9.16
CA GLN A 175 8.13 -1.09 9.02
C GLN A 175 8.46 -2.24 8.06
N PRO A 176 8.16 -3.51 8.42
CA PRO A 176 8.58 -4.66 7.61
C PRO A 176 8.02 -4.71 6.19
N GLU A 177 6.88 -4.07 5.92
CA GLU A 177 6.26 -3.94 4.59
C GLU A 177 7.13 -3.10 3.66
N PHE A 178 7.78 -2.07 4.21
CA PHE A 178 8.50 -1.05 3.46
C PHE A 178 10.02 -1.14 3.59
N ALA A 179 10.53 -2.12 4.36
CA ALA A 179 11.97 -2.34 4.56
C ALA A 179 12.76 -2.50 3.25
N ARG A 180 12.14 -3.01 2.17
CA ARG A 180 12.77 -3.12 0.83
C ARG A 180 13.17 -1.75 0.28
N LEU A 181 12.39 -0.71 0.56
CA LEU A 181 12.62 0.65 0.06
C LEU A 181 13.95 1.23 0.54
N ALA A 182 14.46 0.77 1.69
CA ALA A 182 15.77 1.17 2.18
C ALA A 182 16.92 0.77 1.24
N ASN A 183 16.76 -0.35 0.52
CA ASN A 183 17.80 -0.99 -0.28
C ASN A 183 17.59 -0.80 -1.79
N GLU A 184 16.44 -0.28 -2.21
CA GLU A 184 16.15 -0.07 -3.63
C GLU A 184 16.86 1.19 -4.16
N PRO A 185 17.55 1.10 -5.31
CA PRO A 185 18.25 2.24 -5.88
C PRO A 185 17.26 3.27 -6.45
N LEU A 186 17.45 4.54 -6.10
CA LEU A 186 16.68 5.66 -6.62
C LEU A 186 17.28 6.15 -7.93
N ARG A 187 16.63 5.83 -9.06
CA ARG A 187 17.12 6.21 -10.40
C ARG A 187 17.25 7.73 -10.57
N GLU A 188 16.32 8.48 -9.98
CA GLU A 188 16.24 9.93 -10.11
C GLU A 188 17.20 10.68 -9.16
N PHE A 189 17.63 10.01 -8.09
CA PHE A 189 18.50 10.59 -7.06
C PHE A 189 19.75 9.72 -6.85
N PRO A 190 20.62 9.60 -7.88
CA PRO A 190 21.83 8.81 -7.75
C PRO A 190 22.72 9.39 -6.64
N GLY A 191 23.06 8.56 -5.65
CA GLY A 191 23.90 8.93 -4.51
C GLY A 191 23.16 9.21 -3.19
N ILE A 192 21.83 9.21 -3.19
CA ILE A 192 21.02 9.16 -1.96
C ILE A 192 20.58 7.72 -1.75
N SER A 193 20.78 7.19 -0.54
CA SER A 193 20.29 5.84 -0.22
C SER A 193 18.76 5.81 -0.21
N GLY A 194 18.17 4.65 -0.53
CA GLY A 194 16.73 4.47 -0.42
C GLY A 194 16.23 4.84 0.98
N LYS A 195 16.96 4.41 2.02
CA LYS A 195 16.64 4.72 3.41
C LYS A 195 16.56 6.22 3.67
N ASP A 196 17.63 6.97 3.36
CA ASP A 196 17.69 8.41 3.63
C ASP A 196 16.58 9.17 2.90
N TYR A 197 16.27 8.76 1.68
CA TYR A 197 15.19 9.39 0.91
C TYR A 197 13.81 9.11 1.50
N TRP A 198 13.46 7.83 1.69
CA TRP A 198 12.12 7.45 2.13
C TRP A 198 11.82 7.87 3.56
N ASP A 199 12.82 7.78 4.45
CA ASP A 199 12.67 8.14 5.85
C ASP A 199 12.58 9.66 6.06
N ALA A 200 13.20 10.46 5.17
CA ALA A 200 13.06 11.91 5.18
C ALA A 200 11.76 12.39 4.49
N ARG A 201 11.29 11.63 3.49
CA ARG A 201 10.18 12.05 2.62
C ARG A 201 8.81 11.64 3.13
N ALA A 202 8.66 10.45 3.69
CA ALA A 202 7.35 9.82 3.84
C ALA A 202 6.98 9.59 5.31
N ARG A 203 5.77 10.02 5.67
CA ARG A 203 5.05 9.65 6.91
C ARG A 203 3.73 8.92 6.62
N GLY A 204 3.52 8.54 5.36
CA GLY A 204 2.42 7.73 4.87
C GLY A 204 2.73 7.24 3.46
N LEU A 205 2.09 6.13 3.07
CA LEU A 205 2.17 5.53 1.75
C LEU A 205 0.82 4.90 1.42
N GLY A 206 0.30 5.12 0.20
CA GLY A 206 -1.06 4.71 -0.17
C GLY A 206 -1.20 3.29 -0.70
N GLY A 207 -0.07 2.64 -1.01
CA GLY A 207 -0.03 1.36 -1.69
C GLY A 207 -0.28 1.48 -3.19
N SER A 208 -0.46 0.34 -3.86
CA SER A 208 -0.69 0.24 -5.29
C SER A 208 -1.31 -1.12 -5.68
N GLU A 209 -1.55 -1.34 -6.96
CA GLU A 209 -1.93 -2.68 -7.44
C GLU A 209 -0.87 -3.77 -7.17
N ARG A 210 0.39 -3.37 -6.91
CA ARG A 210 1.52 -4.27 -6.56
C ARG A 210 2.09 -4.02 -5.17
N ASP A 211 1.35 -3.27 -4.34
CA ASP A 211 1.68 -3.05 -2.94
C ASP A 211 0.37 -2.92 -2.15
N PRO A 212 -0.08 -3.98 -1.46
CA PRO A 212 -1.37 -3.94 -0.79
C PRO A 212 -1.37 -3.04 0.46
N PHE A 213 -0.21 -2.61 0.94
CA PHE A 213 -0.08 -1.95 2.22
C PHE A 213 -0.25 -0.44 2.09
N CYS A 214 -0.98 0.15 3.04
CA CYS A 214 -1.02 1.59 3.23
C CYS A 214 -0.50 1.95 4.63
N SER A 215 0.00 3.15 4.83
CA SER A 215 0.53 3.61 6.11
C SER A 215 0.19 5.07 6.39
N CYS A 216 0.17 5.40 7.69
CA CYS A 216 0.04 6.77 8.17
C CYS A 216 0.68 6.90 9.56
N ALA A 217 1.17 8.09 9.88
CA ALA A 217 1.87 8.34 11.12
C ALA A 217 0.95 8.80 12.25
N GLU A 218 1.26 8.37 13.48
CA GLU A 218 0.44 8.71 14.64
C GLU A 218 0.42 10.20 14.98
N GLU A 219 1.49 10.94 14.67
CA GLU A 219 1.54 12.38 14.88
C GLU A 219 0.52 13.12 14.04
N ASN A 220 0.19 12.60 12.85
CA ASN A 220 -0.84 13.18 11.99
C ASN A 220 -2.24 12.84 12.51
N LEU A 221 -2.46 11.58 12.90
CA LEU A 221 -3.74 11.14 13.49
C LEU A 221 -4.10 11.91 14.75
N LEU A 222 -3.11 12.23 15.58
CA LEU A 222 -3.33 12.88 16.88
C LEU A 222 -2.98 14.37 16.89
N GLY A 223 -2.56 14.93 15.75
CA GLY A 223 -2.22 16.35 15.60
C GLY A 223 -1.08 16.81 16.50
N TYR A 224 0.00 16.03 16.61
CA TYR A 224 1.15 16.41 17.43
C TYR A 224 1.86 17.66 16.85
N PRO A 225 2.40 18.54 17.72
CA PRO A 225 3.29 19.60 17.27
C PRO A 225 4.51 19.04 16.52
N GLY A 226 4.77 19.57 15.33
CA GLY A 226 5.88 19.13 14.47
C GLY A 226 5.51 18.09 13.42
N ASP A 227 4.24 17.68 13.33
CA ASP A 227 3.75 16.90 12.19
C ASP A 227 4.05 17.65 10.87
N PRO A 228 4.85 17.06 9.96
CA PRO A 228 5.17 17.69 8.68
C PRO A 228 3.95 17.89 7.77
N TYR A 229 2.84 17.21 8.05
CA TYR A 229 1.59 17.27 7.27
C TYR A 229 0.40 17.81 8.08
N SER A 230 0.67 18.66 9.08
CA SER A 230 -0.37 19.21 10.00
C SER A 230 -1.52 19.99 9.33
N ALA A 231 -1.43 20.29 8.04
CA ALA A 231 -2.48 20.96 7.27
C ALA A 231 -3.47 19.99 6.58
N GLU A 232 -3.24 18.68 6.67
CA GLU A 232 -4.04 17.64 6.04
C GLU A 232 -4.10 16.37 6.90
N CYS A 233 -4.96 15.42 6.51
CA CYS A 233 -5.01 14.10 7.12
C CYS A 233 -4.40 13.08 6.15
N ILE A 234 -3.16 12.68 6.41
CA ILE A 234 -2.42 11.71 5.60
C ILE A 234 -3.20 10.40 5.50
N LEU A 235 -3.83 9.93 6.60
CA LEU A 235 -4.62 8.70 6.53
C LEU A 235 -5.73 8.80 5.48
N ILE A 236 -6.43 9.94 5.37
CA ILE A 236 -7.49 10.09 4.37
C ILE A 236 -6.91 10.01 2.96
N HIS A 237 -5.80 10.68 2.69
CA HIS A 237 -5.14 10.67 1.39
C HIS A 237 -4.61 9.28 1.03
N GLU A 238 -3.82 8.66 1.91
CA GLU A 238 -3.19 7.35 1.63
C GLU A 238 -4.22 6.23 1.59
N LEU A 239 -5.27 6.28 2.42
CA LEU A 239 -6.36 5.32 2.33
C LEU A 239 -7.18 5.52 1.05
N ALA A 240 -7.31 6.73 0.52
CA ALA A 240 -7.98 6.96 -0.76
C ALA A 240 -7.25 6.27 -1.92
N HIS A 241 -5.92 6.35 -1.97
CA HIS A 241 -5.11 5.55 -2.92
C HIS A 241 -5.39 4.05 -2.78
N ASN A 242 -5.43 3.54 -1.54
CA ASN A 242 -5.68 2.13 -1.30
C ASN A 242 -7.13 1.71 -1.66
N ILE A 243 -8.12 2.54 -1.31
CA ILE A 243 -9.52 2.39 -1.70
C ILE A 243 -9.65 2.31 -3.22
N HIS A 244 -8.94 3.17 -3.94
CA HIS A 244 -8.91 3.14 -5.39
C HIS A 244 -8.31 1.82 -5.91
N LEU A 245 -7.04 1.58 -5.61
CA LEU A 245 -6.22 0.57 -6.30
C LEU A 245 -6.44 -0.85 -5.78
N ARG A 246 -6.95 -1.02 -4.54
CA ARG A 246 -7.23 -2.32 -3.92
C ARG A 246 -8.72 -2.60 -3.74
N GLY A 247 -9.55 -1.57 -3.73
CA GLY A 247 -10.99 -1.68 -3.55
C GLY A 247 -11.76 -1.48 -4.85
N LEU A 248 -11.78 -0.26 -5.37
CA LEU A 248 -12.61 0.15 -6.50
C LEU A 248 -12.22 -0.59 -7.78
N ASN A 249 -10.93 -0.73 -8.09
CA ASN A 249 -10.49 -1.49 -9.27
C ASN A 249 -10.85 -2.99 -9.20
N ASN A 250 -11.10 -3.52 -8.01
CA ASN A 250 -11.58 -4.89 -7.81
C ASN A 250 -13.11 -5.04 -7.95
N VAL A 251 -13.86 -3.95 -7.70
CA VAL A 251 -15.34 -3.96 -7.70
C VAL A 251 -15.93 -3.42 -9.01
N ASP A 252 -15.30 -2.39 -9.59
CA ASP A 252 -15.72 -1.74 -10.83
C ASP A 252 -14.49 -1.54 -11.73
N PRO A 253 -14.26 -2.41 -12.74
CA PRO A 253 -13.11 -2.31 -13.63
C PRO A 253 -13.14 -1.07 -14.53
N THR A 254 -14.23 -0.30 -14.56
CA THR A 254 -14.33 0.95 -15.31
C THR A 254 -13.96 2.17 -14.48
N PHE A 255 -13.76 2.02 -13.16
CA PHE A 255 -13.59 3.14 -12.24
C PHE A 255 -12.39 4.02 -12.61
N ASP A 256 -11.20 3.43 -12.75
CA ASP A 256 -9.96 4.17 -13.06
C ASP A 256 -10.06 4.92 -14.40
N VAL A 257 -10.65 4.30 -15.43
CA VAL A 257 -10.89 4.95 -16.73
C VAL A 257 -11.79 6.17 -16.60
N ARG A 258 -12.88 6.06 -15.81
CA ARG A 258 -13.79 7.20 -15.56
C ARG A 258 -13.13 8.29 -14.71
N LEU A 259 -12.32 7.90 -13.73
CA LEU A 259 -11.55 8.82 -12.90
C LEU A 259 -10.54 9.60 -13.75
N LYS A 260 -9.79 8.92 -14.63
CA LYS A 260 -8.85 9.57 -15.53
C LYS A 260 -9.54 10.56 -16.45
N ALA A 261 -10.69 10.21 -17.01
CA ALA A 261 -11.47 11.14 -17.84
C ALA A 261 -11.94 12.39 -17.05
N ALA A 262 -12.36 12.21 -15.79
CA ALA A 262 -12.73 13.32 -14.92
C ALA A 262 -11.53 14.22 -14.57
N TYR A 263 -10.38 13.61 -14.30
CA TYR A 263 -9.12 14.32 -14.08
C TYR A 263 -8.70 15.15 -15.30
N ASP A 264 -8.69 14.55 -16.49
CA ASP A 264 -8.29 15.21 -17.74
C ASP A 264 -9.18 16.44 -18.00
N ALA A 265 -10.50 16.33 -17.80
CA ALA A 265 -11.44 17.46 -17.92
C ALA A 265 -11.16 18.56 -16.88
N ALA A 266 -10.91 18.20 -15.62
CA ALA A 266 -10.60 19.16 -14.57
C ALA A 266 -9.27 19.90 -14.81
N MET A 267 -8.29 19.25 -15.45
CA MET A 267 -7.02 19.87 -15.83
C MET A 267 -7.20 20.81 -17.04
N GLU A 268 -8.03 20.44 -18.02
CA GLU A 268 -8.36 21.30 -19.16
C GLU A 268 -9.01 22.62 -18.72
N GLU A 269 -9.88 22.57 -17.72
CA GLU A 269 -10.50 23.75 -17.08
C GLU A 269 -9.56 24.50 -16.11
N GLY A 270 -8.39 23.93 -15.81
CA GLY A 270 -7.38 24.54 -14.92
C GLY A 270 -7.77 24.56 -13.44
N LEU A 271 -8.73 23.74 -13.01
CA LEU A 271 -9.31 23.77 -11.66
C LEU A 271 -8.29 23.50 -10.54
N TRP A 272 -7.25 22.72 -10.83
CA TRP A 272 -6.23 22.29 -9.86
C TRP A 272 -4.84 22.81 -10.17
N LYS A 273 -4.72 23.83 -11.03
CA LYS A 273 -3.43 24.36 -11.46
C LYS A 273 -2.55 24.74 -10.25
N GLY A 274 -1.38 24.12 -10.15
CA GLY A 274 -0.40 24.37 -9.08
C GLY A 274 -0.76 23.73 -7.74
N LYS A 275 -1.76 22.84 -7.69
CA LYS A 275 -2.10 22.00 -6.54
C LYS A 275 -1.53 20.59 -6.73
N TYR A 276 -1.32 19.87 -5.63
CA TYR A 276 -0.78 18.51 -5.70
C TYR A 276 -1.71 17.56 -6.50
N ALA A 277 -3.02 17.77 -6.41
CA ALA A 277 -4.03 17.08 -7.23
C ALA A 277 -3.84 17.21 -8.75
N SER A 278 -2.99 18.11 -9.27
CA SER A 278 -2.67 18.19 -10.70
C SER A 278 -1.50 17.32 -11.16
N VAL A 279 -0.94 16.49 -10.27
CA VAL A 279 0.22 15.65 -10.61
C VAL A 279 -0.21 14.46 -11.47
N ASN A 280 -1.27 13.75 -11.09
CA ASN A 280 -1.89 12.66 -11.85
C ASN A 280 -3.30 12.36 -11.31
N HIS A 281 -4.04 11.46 -11.98
CA HIS A 281 -5.42 11.15 -11.61
C HIS A 281 -5.56 10.37 -10.29
N HIS A 282 -4.51 9.69 -9.81
CA HIS A 282 -4.50 9.08 -8.48
C HIS A 282 -4.46 10.16 -7.39
N GLU A 283 -3.54 11.14 -7.51
CA GLU A 283 -3.44 12.27 -6.58
C GLU A 283 -4.63 13.23 -6.66
N TYR A 284 -5.35 13.20 -7.77
CA TYR A 284 -6.62 13.92 -7.90
C TYR A 284 -7.76 13.25 -7.14
N PHE A 285 -7.75 11.92 -7.04
CA PHE A 285 -8.75 11.17 -6.30
C PHE A 285 -8.52 11.24 -4.78
N ALA A 286 -7.25 11.22 -4.38
CA ALA A 286 -6.81 11.19 -2.99
C ALA A 286 -6.74 12.58 -2.35
#